data_AF-A0A9E5UH70-F1
#
_entry.id   AF-A0A9E5UH70-F1
#
_cell.length_a   1.000
_cell.length_b   1.000
_cell.length_c   1.000
_cell.angle_alpha   90.00
_cell.angle_beta   90.00
_cell.angle_gamma   90.00
#
_symmetry.space_group_name_H-M   'P 1'
#
loop_
_entity.id
_entity.type
_entity.pdbx_description
1 polymer ?
#
loop_
_entity_poly.entity_id
_entity_poly.type
_entity_poly.pdbx_seq_one_letter_code
_entity_poly.pdbx_strand_id
1 'polypeptide(L)'
;MKGRIGEIAKEMWVYLRFLNTFLIILLLGSLSWAQNVIFPGIYGEALLDSLVNDYKPNTVLSYAGARDFMFGTLDNENDSVTCVYTGFMVYIDPNSSDPPRTVAFNAGLNTEHTWPQSLGSSGDARANLHHLFPTRIDVNNARANYPF
;
A
#
# COMPACT_ATOMS: atom_id res chain seq x y z
N MET A 1 23.69 24.18 -53.87
CA MET A 1 23.45 22.79 -53.41
C MET A 1 23.23 22.63 -51.90
N LYS A 2 23.75 23.51 -51.02
CA LYS A 2 23.55 23.41 -49.56
C LYS A 2 22.12 23.67 -49.04
N GLY A 3 21.30 24.47 -49.74
CA GLY A 3 19.92 24.79 -49.28
C GLY A 3 18.94 23.62 -49.39
N ARG A 4 18.97 22.89 -50.51
CA ARG A 4 18.01 21.80 -50.82
C ARG A 4 18.16 20.58 -49.90
N ILE A 5 19.38 20.30 -49.42
CA ILE A 5 19.65 19.18 -48.49
C ILE A 5 19.13 19.50 -47.08
N GLY A 6 19.28 20.75 -46.63
CA GLY A 6 18.78 21.17 -45.32
C GLY A 6 17.25 21.20 -45.23
N GLU A 7 16.58 21.44 -46.35
CA GLU A 7 15.12 21.42 -46.44
C GLU A 7 14.56 19.99 -46.38
N ILE A 8 15.18 19.06 -47.13
CA ILE A 8 14.85 17.61 -47.08
C ILE A 8 15.06 17.05 -45.66
N ALA A 9 16.12 17.47 -44.97
CA ALA A 9 16.40 17.02 -43.61
C ALA A 9 15.34 17.49 -42.59
N LYS A 10 14.76 18.68 -42.77
CA LYS A 10 13.67 19.19 -41.92
C LYS A 10 12.38 18.42 -42.13
N GLU A 11 12.00 18.17 -43.38
CA GLU A 11 10.83 17.36 -43.72
C GLU A 11 10.96 15.94 -43.13
N MET A 12 12.11 15.30 -43.33
CA MET A 12 12.39 13.97 -42.78
C MET A 12 12.29 13.94 -41.25
N TRP A 13 12.77 14.99 -40.56
CA TRP A 13 12.66 15.09 -39.11
C TRP A 13 11.22 15.26 -38.62
N VAL A 14 10.37 15.94 -39.38
CA VAL A 14 8.93 16.08 -39.11
C VAL A 14 8.23 14.71 -39.24
N TYR A 15 8.49 13.97 -40.32
CA TYR A 15 7.94 12.62 -40.50
C TYR A 15 8.42 11.64 -39.42
N LEU A 16 9.70 11.70 -39.04
CA LEU A 16 10.25 10.88 -37.95
C LEU A 16 9.58 11.21 -36.62
N ARG A 17 9.28 12.49 -36.33
CA ARG A 17 8.51 12.88 -35.14
C ARG A 17 7.10 12.33 -35.17
N PHE A 18 6.37 12.48 -36.29
CA PHE A 18 5.02 11.93 -36.42
C PHE A 18 4.99 10.40 -36.30
N LEU A 19 5.94 9.71 -36.92
CA LEU A 19 6.07 8.26 -36.81
C LEU A 19 6.38 7.83 -35.38
N ASN A 20 7.29 8.51 -34.68
CA ASN A 20 7.58 8.20 -33.27
C ASN A 20 6.37 8.46 -32.37
N THR A 21 5.67 9.58 -32.55
CA THR A 21 4.45 9.88 -31.79
C THR A 21 3.37 8.83 -32.04
N PHE A 22 3.19 8.40 -33.29
CA PHE A 22 2.25 7.35 -33.67
C PHE A 22 2.64 5.99 -33.04
N LEU A 23 3.93 5.63 -33.09
CA LEU A 23 4.45 4.41 -32.46
C LEU A 23 4.30 4.43 -30.94
N ILE A 24 4.51 5.58 -30.28
CA ILE A 24 4.30 5.74 -28.83
C ILE A 24 2.82 5.56 -28.49
N ILE A 25 1.90 6.12 -29.28
CA ILE A 25 0.44 5.95 -29.06
C ILE A 25 0.02 4.49 -29.23
N LEU A 26 0.54 3.80 -30.25
CA LEU A 26 0.31 2.36 -30.45
C LEU A 26 0.85 1.53 -29.27
N LEU A 27 2.04 1.86 -28.76
CA LEU A 27 2.62 1.18 -27.60
C LEU A 27 1.77 1.41 -26.34
N LEU A 28 1.32 2.64 -26.10
CA LEU A 28 0.48 2.99 -24.94
C LEU A 28 -0.91 2.34 -25.00
N GLY A 29 -1.50 2.18 -26.19
CA GLY A 29 -2.80 1.49 -26.36
C GLY A 29 -2.73 0.01 -25.98
N SER A 30 -1.58 -0.62 -26.15
CA SER A 30 -1.35 -2.03 -25.78
C SER A 30 -1.19 -2.26 -24.27
N LEU A 31 -1.05 -1.18 -23.47
CA LEU A 31 -0.96 -1.24 -22.01
C LEU A 31 -2.33 -1.21 -21.32
N SER A 32 -3.41 -1.50 -22.04
CA SER A 32 -4.72 -1.74 -21.41
C SER A 32 -4.70 -3.13 -20.78
N TRP A 33 -4.01 -3.29 -19.66
CA TRP A 33 -4.04 -4.52 -18.87
C TRP A 33 -5.49 -4.80 -18.49
N ALA A 34 -6.05 -5.88 -19.04
CA ALA A 34 -7.40 -6.30 -18.70
C ALA A 34 -7.48 -6.54 -17.19
N GLN A 35 -8.38 -5.85 -16.51
CA GLN A 35 -8.79 -6.26 -15.17
C GLN A 35 -9.52 -7.60 -15.34
N ASN A 36 -9.05 -8.64 -14.64
CA ASN A 36 -9.80 -9.89 -14.58
C ASN A 36 -11.16 -9.59 -13.95
N VAL A 37 -12.24 -9.84 -14.68
CA VAL A 37 -13.59 -9.71 -14.14
C VAL A 37 -13.78 -10.85 -13.14
N ILE A 38 -13.88 -10.49 -11.87
CA ILE A 38 -14.15 -11.44 -10.79
C ILE A 38 -15.67 -11.65 -10.75
N PHE A 39 -16.09 -12.91 -10.78
CA PHE A 39 -17.50 -13.35 -10.81
C PHE A 39 -18.36 -12.67 -11.90
N PRO A 40 -18.11 -12.96 -13.19
CA PRO A 40 -18.84 -12.34 -14.28
C PRO A 40 -20.33 -12.70 -14.25
N GLY A 41 -21.20 -11.70 -14.45
CA GLY A 41 -22.63 -11.90 -14.61
C GLY A 41 -23.44 -12.05 -13.32
N ILE A 42 -22.81 -11.93 -12.13
CA ILE A 42 -23.50 -11.87 -10.85
C ILE A 42 -23.34 -10.49 -10.20
N TYR A 43 -24.35 -10.08 -9.43
CA TYR A 43 -24.44 -8.74 -8.82
C TYR A 43 -25.12 -8.81 -7.45
N GLY A 44 -25.02 -7.73 -6.67
CA GLY A 44 -25.70 -7.61 -5.38
C GLY A 44 -25.27 -8.71 -4.39
N GLU A 45 -26.24 -9.29 -3.68
CA GLU A 45 -25.99 -10.33 -2.67
C GLU A 45 -25.24 -11.55 -3.20
N ALA A 46 -25.57 -12.02 -4.41
CA ALA A 46 -24.89 -13.18 -4.99
C ALA A 46 -23.38 -12.92 -5.23
N LEU A 47 -23.05 -11.68 -5.62
CA LEU A 47 -21.66 -11.25 -5.74
C LEU A 47 -21.00 -11.14 -4.37
N LEU A 48 -21.70 -10.60 -3.36
CA LEU A 48 -21.20 -10.48 -1.99
C LEU A 48 -20.89 -11.85 -1.37
N ASP A 49 -21.80 -12.81 -1.52
CA ASP A 49 -21.61 -14.19 -1.03
C ASP A 49 -20.39 -14.84 -1.68
N SER A 50 -20.23 -14.67 -3.00
CA SER A 50 -19.09 -15.21 -3.74
C SER A 50 -17.78 -14.57 -3.30
N LEU A 51 -17.77 -13.25 -3.06
CA LEU A 51 -16.61 -12.53 -2.52
C LEU A 51 -16.24 -13.02 -1.12
N VAL A 52 -17.23 -13.19 -0.24
CA VAL A 52 -16.99 -13.68 1.12
C VAL A 52 -16.49 -15.12 1.08
N ASN A 53 -17.06 -15.99 0.26
CA ASN A 53 -16.65 -17.39 0.18
C ASN A 53 -15.20 -17.54 -0.32
N ASP A 54 -14.79 -16.76 -1.31
CA ASP A 54 -13.51 -16.96 -1.99
C ASP A 54 -12.37 -16.09 -1.43
N TYR A 55 -12.69 -14.93 -0.83
CA TYR A 55 -11.69 -13.95 -0.39
C TYR A 55 -11.69 -13.65 1.12
N LYS A 56 -12.65 -14.16 1.90
CA LYS A 56 -12.60 -13.98 3.35
C LYS A 56 -11.46 -14.86 3.92
N PRO A 57 -10.56 -14.31 4.75
CA PRO A 57 -9.57 -15.11 5.43
C PRO A 57 -10.23 -16.09 6.41
N ASN A 58 -9.74 -17.33 6.46
CA ASN A 58 -10.20 -18.36 7.39
C ASN A 58 -9.89 -18.04 8.85
N THR A 59 -8.96 -17.11 9.10
CA THR A 59 -8.54 -16.73 10.45
C THR A 59 -8.33 -15.23 10.49
N VAL A 60 -8.92 -14.61 11.51
CA VAL A 60 -8.71 -13.20 11.84
C VAL A 60 -7.84 -13.18 13.10
N LEU A 61 -6.73 -12.45 13.04
CA LEU A 61 -5.87 -12.27 14.21
C LEU A 61 -6.60 -11.43 15.27
N SER A 62 -6.34 -11.73 16.54
CA SER A 62 -6.74 -10.81 17.61
C SER A 62 -5.99 -9.49 17.46
N TYR A 63 -6.50 -8.40 18.04
CA TYR A 63 -5.80 -7.10 17.98
C TYR A 63 -4.36 -7.18 18.51
N ALA A 64 -4.12 -7.97 19.56
CA ALA A 64 -2.77 -8.21 20.07
C ALA A 64 -1.91 -8.99 19.07
N GLY A 65 -2.45 -10.07 18.48
CA GLY A 65 -1.75 -10.89 17.51
C GLY A 65 -1.44 -10.15 16.20
N ALA A 66 -2.35 -9.30 15.73
CA ALA A 66 -2.12 -8.45 14.57
C ALA A 66 -0.95 -7.49 14.83
N ARG A 67 -0.89 -6.87 16.00
CA ARG A 67 0.24 -5.99 16.37
C ARG A 67 1.55 -6.74 16.53
N ASP A 68 1.53 -7.94 17.11
CA ASP A 68 2.73 -8.78 17.20
C ASP A 68 3.27 -9.13 15.81
N PHE A 69 2.37 -9.53 14.90
CA PHE A 69 2.73 -9.81 13.51
C PHE A 69 3.23 -8.56 12.77
N MET A 70 2.56 -7.41 12.98
CA MET A 70 2.94 -6.11 12.41
C MET A 70 4.38 -5.73 12.79
N PHE A 71 4.68 -5.65 14.09
CA PHE A 71 6.00 -5.25 14.59
C PHE A 71 7.07 -6.35 14.47
N GLY A 72 6.68 -7.62 14.45
CA GLY A 72 7.61 -8.75 14.44
C GLY A 72 7.94 -9.29 13.05
N THR A 73 7.13 -8.98 12.04
CA THR A 73 7.26 -9.63 10.72
C THR A 73 6.88 -8.72 9.56
N LEU A 74 5.71 -8.09 9.58
CA LEU A 74 5.21 -7.34 8.42
C LEU A 74 6.01 -6.06 8.16
N ASP A 75 6.19 -5.23 9.19
CA ASP A 75 6.89 -3.94 9.10
C ASP A 75 8.30 -4.00 9.71
N ASN A 76 8.78 -5.20 10.01
CA ASN A 76 10.11 -5.43 10.55
C ASN A 76 11.07 -5.76 9.39
N GLU A 77 11.95 -4.81 9.10
CA GLU A 77 13.00 -4.95 8.10
C GLU A 77 14.36 -5.07 8.81
N ASN A 78 14.94 -6.27 8.79
CA ASN A 78 16.23 -6.55 9.43
C ASN A 78 16.29 -6.10 10.90
N ASP A 79 15.36 -6.60 11.70
CA ASP A 79 15.21 -6.31 13.14
C ASP A 79 14.90 -4.83 13.44
N SER A 80 14.45 -4.06 12.45
CA SER A 80 14.14 -2.64 12.61
C SER A 80 12.76 -2.31 12.08
N VAL A 81 11.99 -1.55 12.86
CA VAL A 81 10.67 -1.04 12.47
C VAL A 81 10.71 0.47 12.34
N THR A 82 10.16 0.98 11.24
CA THR A 82 10.18 2.40 10.90
C THR A 82 8.81 3.04 11.09
N CYS A 83 8.76 4.16 11.82
CA CYS A 83 7.56 4.99 11.95
C CYS A 83 7.13 5.57 10.60
N VAL A 84 5.89 5.29 10.19
CA VAL A 84 5.34 5.70 8.88
C VAL A 84 5.36 7.22 8.64
N TYR A 85 5.16 8.03 9.68
CA TYR A 85 5.08 9.50 9.53
C TYR A 85 6.43 10.23 9.61
N THR A 86 7.43 9.69 10.30
CA THR A 86 8.65 10.44 10.65
C THR A 86 9.94 9.76 10.24
N GLY A 87 9.89 8.49 9.84
CA GLY A 87 11.10 7.69 9.66
C GLY A 87 11.81 7.35 10.96
N PHE A 88 11.24 7.65 12.14
CA PHE A 88 11.82 7.23 13.43
C PHE A 88 11.88 5.69 13.50
N MET A 89 13.07 5.14 13.64
CA MET A 89 13.32 3.70 13.65
C MET A 89 13.53 3.18 15.07
N VAL A 90 13.03 1.99 15.35
CA VAL A 90 13.35 1.24 16.58
C VAL A 90 13.84 -0.15 16.24
N TYR A 91 14.79 -0.63 17.04
CA TYR A 91 15.25 -2.01 16.98
C TYR A 91 14.27 -2.92 17.73
N ILE A 92 13.91 -4.04 17.11
CA ILE A 92 13.09 -5.11 17.69
C ILE A 92 13.98 -6.32 17.89
N ASP A 93 14.40 -6.57 19.13
CA ASP A 93 15.26 -7.72 19.46
C ASP A 93 14.55 -9.05 19.16
N PRO A 94 15.03 -9.84 18.19
CA PRO A 94 14.43 -11.12 17.83
C PRO A 94 14.58 -12.19 18.91
N ASN A 95 15.46 -11.97 19.90
CA ASN A 95 15.69 -12.88 21.02
C ASN A 95 14.94 -12.46 22.30
N SER A 96 14.14 -11.39 22.24
CA SER A 96 13.37 -10.94 23.39
C SER A 96 12.35 -11.99 23.83
N SER A 97 12.17 -12.12 25.15
CA SER A 97 11.05 -12.89 25.72
C SER A 97 9.73 -12.14 25.67
N ASP A 98 9.77 -10.81 25.46
CA ASP A 98 8.58 -9.99 25.34
C ASP A 98 8.00 -10.04 23.92
N PRO A 99 6.67 -9.94 23.75
CA PRO A 99 6.08 -9.84 22.43
C PRO A 99 6.59 -8.61 21.66
N PRO A 100 6.73 -8.66 20.32
CA PRO A 100 7.23 -7.55 19.51
C PRO A 100 6.47 -6.24 19.75
N ARG A 101 5.16 -6.28 19.96
CA ARG A 101 4.35 -5.08 20.28
C ARG A 101 4.78 -4.41 21.59
N THR A 102 5.25 -5.18 22.57
CA THR A 102 5.71 -4.69 23.88
C THR A 102 7.10 -4.09 23.73
N VAL A 103 8.00 -4.77 23.01
CA VAL A 103 9.34 -4.26 22.68
C VAL A 103 9.22 -2.92 21.94
N ALA A 104 8.40 -2.86 20.89
CA ALA A 104 8.17 -1.65 20.10
C ALA A 104 7.60 -0.51 20.96
N PHE A 105 6.64 -0.81 21.85
CA PHE A 105 6.05 0.18 22.76
C PHE A 105 7.08 0.75 23.73
N ASN A 106 7.88 -0.10 24.34
CA ASN A 106 8.96 0.33 25.24
C ASN A 106 10.04 1.13 24.51
N ALA A 107 10.23 0.89 23.21
CA ALA A 107 11.16 1.63 22.36
C ALA A 107 10.56 2.92 21.75
N GLY A 108 9.30 3.25 22.01
CA GLY A 108 8.68 4.52 21.61
C GLY A 108 7.75 4.46 20.39
N LEU A 109 7.40 3.27 19.89
CA LEU A 109 6.40 3.09 18.85
C LEU A 109 5.04 2.67 19.40
N ASN A 110 3.98 3.14 18.75
CA ASN A 110 2.62 2.67 18.92
C ASN A 110 2.06 2.20 17.57
N THR A 111 0.83 1.69 17.58
CA THR A 111 0.09 1.34 16.38
C THR A 111 -0.85 2.48 15.99
N GLU A 112 -0.68 3.00 14.79
CA GLU A 112 -1.59 3.94 14.13
C GLU A 112 -2.76 3.18 13.54
N HIS A 113 -3.94 3.78 13.59
CA HIS A 113 -5.10 3.35 12.82
C HIS A 113 -5.38 4.42 11.76
N THR A 114 -4.99 4.19 10.50
CA THR A 114 -5.20 5.21 9.45
C THR A 114 -6.68 5.55 9.29
N TRP A 115 -7.56 4.56 9.47
CA TRP A 115 -8.98 4.78 9.76
C TRP A 115 -9.25 4.75 11.28
N PRO A 116 -9.56 5.89 11.94
CA PRO A 116 -9.70 5.97 13.39
C PRO A 116 -10.70 4.97 13.98
N GLN A 117 -10.38 4.38 15.14
CA GLN A 117 -11.27 3.48 15.89
C GLN A 117 -12.61 4.13 16.24
N SER A 118 -12.62 5.44 16.54
CA SER A 118 -13.84 6.21 16.84
C SER A 118 -14.80 6.31 15.65
N LEU A 119 -14.35 6.01 14.43
CA LEU A 119 -15.14 6.02 13.20
C LEU A 119 -15.53 4.60 12.74
N GLY A 120 -15.53 3.62 13.65
CA GLY A 120 -16.07 2.29 13.38
C GLY A 120 -15.05 1.20 13.10
N SER A 121 -13.74 1.46 13.25
CA SER A 121 -12.72 0.38 13.29
C SER A 121 -12.81 -0.39 14.62
N SER A 122 -13.84 -1.23 14.73
CA SER A 122 -14.17 -2.06 15.89
C SER A 122 -14.35 -3.52 15.49
N GLY A 123 -14.34 -4.44 16.46
CA GLY A 123 -14.35 -5.88 16.20
C GLY A 123 -13.17 -6.31 15.33
N ASP A 124 -13.42 -7.15 14.32
CA ASP A 124 -12.40 -7.65 13.38
C ASP A 124 -11.71 -6.51 12.61
N ALA A 125 -12.43 -5.42 12.33
CA ALA A 125 -11.86 -4.27 11.64
C ALA A 125 -10.69 -3.68 12.45
N ARG A 126 -10.75 -3.68 13.78
CA ARG A 126 -9.69 -3.16 14.65
C ARG A 126 -8.35 -3.89 14.48
N ALA A 127 -8.39 -5.16 14.09
CA ALA A 127 -7.20 -5.99 13.90
C ALA A 127 -6.76 -6.09 12.43
N ASN A 128 -7.38 -5.32 11.53
CA ASN A 128 -7.10 -5.40 10.11
C ASN A 128 -5.73 -4.78 9.77
N LEU A 129 -4.75 -5.62 9.46
CA LEU A 129 -3.38 -5.21 9.12
C LEU A 129 -3.28 -4.20 7.97
N HIS A 130 -4.28 -4.11 7.08
CA HIS A 130 -4.26 -3.15 5.98
C HIS A 130 -4.35 -1.68 6.40
N HIS A 131 -4.75 -1.40 7.64
CA HIS A 131 -4.84 -0.04 8.16
C HIS A 131 -4.08 0.20 9.47
N LEU A 132 -3.28 -0.79 9.90
CA LEU A 132 -2.42 -0.68 11.08
C LEU A 132 -1.01 -0.36 10.63
N PHE A 133 -0.40 0.65 11.25
CA PHE A 133 0.97 1.04 10.90
C PHE A 133 1.80 1.37 12.15
N PRO A 134 3.12 1.13 12.14
CA PRO A 134 4.02 1.62 13.17
C PRO A 134 4.10 3.15 13.15
N THR A 135 3.96 3.78 14.30
CA THR A 135 4.04 5.24 14.44
C THR A 135 4.69 5.62 15.76
N ARG A 136 5.39 6.74 15.82
CA ARG A 136 5.95 7.24 17.09
C ARG A 136 4.80 7.66 18.02
N ILE A 137 4.90 7.35 19.31
CA ILE A 137 3.82 7.54 20.29
C ILE A 137 3.28 8.98 20.30
N ASP A 138 4.17 9.97 20.35
CA ASP A 138 3.80 11.39 20.40
C ASP A 138 3.15 11.87 19.08
N VAL A 139 3.63 11.38 17.93
CA VAL A 139 3.06 11.71 16.62
C VAL A 139 1.66 11.12 16.46
N ASN A 140 1.45 9.87 16.86
CA ASN A 140 0.13 9.23 16.88
C ASN A 140 -0.84 10.03 17.76
N ASN A 141 -0.41 10.40 18.97
CA ASN A 141 -1.21 11.20 19.87
C ASN A 141 -1.55 12.58 19.29
N ALA A 142 -0.60 13.21 18.58
CA ALA A 142 -0.84 14.49 17.91
C ALA A 142 -1.80 14.37 16.72
N ARG A 143 -1.75 13.25 15.97
CA ARG A 143 -2.64 12.95 14.85
C ARG A 143 -4.08 12.76 15.31
N ALA A 144 -4.27 12.07 16.44
CA ALA A 144 -5.58 11.80 17.03
C ALA A 144 -6.57 11.18 16.01
N ASN A 145 -7.77 11.74 15.88
CA ASN A 145 -8.77 11.32 14.88
C ASN A 145 -9.01 12.41 13.82
N TYR A 146 -8.06 13.32 13.62
CA TYR A 146 -8.20 14.41 12.67
C TYR A 146 -8.13 13.90 11.22
N PRO A 147 -8.84 14.54 10.28
CA PRO A 147 -8.70 14.26 8.86
C PRO A 147 -7.29 14.62 8.36
N PHE A 148 -6.83 13.88 7.36
CA PHE A 148 -5.62 14.18 6.59
C PHE A 148 -5.93 15.07 5.39
#